data_AF-A0A958CA91-F1
#
_entry.id   AF-A0A958CA91-F1
#
_cell.length_a   1.000
_cell.length_b   1.000
_cell.length_c   1.000
_cell.angle_alpha   90.00
_cell.angle_beta   90.00
_cell.angle_gamma   90.00
#
_symmetry.space_group_name_H-M   'P 1'
#
loop_
_entity.id
_entity.type
_entity.pdbx_description
1 polymer ?
#
loop_
_entity_poly.entity_id
_entity_poly.type
_entity_poly.pdbx_seq_one_letter_code
_entity_poly.pdbx_strand_id
1 'polypeptide(L)'
;MSTEVFVFADWEEFEEPTLVGTLRSSAARQKEHFSFSYDTDWLQSPYAQQIDPELNLYSGEQHGEDDKNFRIFLDSCPDRWGRLLMKRREAIHARQEQRRPRVLSEIDYLLGVYDLHRAGALRFKREMDGPFLDNDERLTAPPLSSLRELEYAAGQVEENADSDDPDYVKWLAMLMSPGS
;
A
#
# COMPACT_ATOMS: atom_id res chain seq x y z
N MET A 1 9.98 -15.60 3.49
CA MET A 1 10.63 -14.53 2.71
C MET A 1 10.41 -13.25 3.49
N SER A 2 11.42 -12.38 3.57
CA SER A 2 11.31 -11.06 4.16
C SER A 2 11.20 -10.02 3.05
N THR A 3 10.26 -9.09 3.17
CA THR A 3 10.09 -7.97 2.25
C THR A 3 10.59 -6.71 2.94
N GLU A 4 11.48 -5.97 2.30
CA GLU A 4 11.95 -4.67 2.79
C GLU A 4 11.27 -3.54 2.02
N VAL A 5 10.95 -2.46 2.74
CA VAL A 5 10.26 -1.29 2.21
C VAL A 5 10.87 -0.05 2.86
N PHE A 6 11.29 0.90 2.04
CA PHE A 6 11.78 2.20 2.51
C PHE A 6 10.60 3.13 2.75
N VAL A 7 10.56 3.76 3.91
CA VAL A 7 9.47 4.63 4.36
C VAL A 7 9.96 6.07 4.35
N PHE A 8 9.27 6.93 3.63
CA PHE A 8 9.60 8.34 3.46
C PHE A 8 8.49 9.24 4.01
N ALA A 9 8.90 10.40 4.49
CA ALA A 9 8.02 11.52 4.80
C ALA A 9 8.16 12.56 3.69
N ASP A 10 7.04 12.99 3.14
CA ASP A 10 6.96 14.00 2.08
C ASP A 10 5.97 15.08 2.52
N TRP A 11 6.41 15.84 3.52
CA TRP A 11 5.62 16.87 4.19
C TRP A 11 5.95 18.24 3.60
N GLU A 12 5.07 19.22 3.83
CA GLU A 12 5.21 20.57 3.27
C GLU A 12 6.50 21.27 3.71
N GLU A 13 7.05 20.89 4.88
CA GLU A 13 8.30 21.42 5.41
C GLU A 13 9.55 20.85 4.74
N PHE A 14 9.44 19.79 3.95
CA PHE A 14 10.55 19.16 3.25
C PHE A 14 10.61 19.61 1.78
N GLU A 15 11.81 20.00 1.32
CA GLU A 15 12.04 20.29 -0.11
C GLU A 15 12.01 19.01 -0.96
N GLU A 16 12.43 17.90 -0.38
CA GLU A 16 12.43 16.57 -0.99
C GLU A 16 11.99 15.51 0.03
N PRO A 17 11.36 14.41 -0.44
CA PRO A 17 10.97 13.32 0.45
C PRO A 17 12.15 12.80 1.28
N THR A 18 12.00 12.82 2.60
CA THR A 18 13.04 12.43 3.54
C THR A 18 12.84 10.98 4.00
N LEU A 19 13.91 10.19 4.00
CA LEU A 19 13.87 8.81 4.49
C LEU A 19 13.65 8.82 6.01
N VAL A 20 12.55 8.21 6.46
CA VAL A 20 12.23 8.06 7.87
C VAL A 20 12.86 6.78 8.42
N GLY A 21 12.87 5.72 7.61
CA GLY A 21 13.43 4.44 8.01
C GLY A 21 13.07 3.29 7.08
N THR A 22 13.33 2.07 7.54
CA THR A 22 13.07 0.84 6.80
C THR A 22 12.07 -0.03 7.54
N LEU A 23 10.96 -0.35 6.86
CA LEU A 23 9.99 -1.34 7.28
C LEU A 23 10.38 -2.70 6.70
N ARG A 24 10.36 -3.73 7.53
CA ARG A 24 10.53 -5.12 7.12
C ARG A 24 9.30 -5.91 7.49
N SER A 25 8.81 -6.67 6.53
CA SER A 25 7.79 -7.68 6.76
C SER A 25 8.41 -9.07 6.73
N SER A 26 8.05 -9.91 7.69
CA SER A 26 8.41 -11.33 7.69
C SER A 26 7.22 -12.20 8.08
N ALA A 27 7.11 -13.38 7.47
CA ALA A 27 6.12 -14.37 7.85
C ALA A 27 6.64 -15.18 9.06
N ALA A 28 6.04 -15.00 10.23
CA ALA A 28 6.37 -15.72 11.46
C ALA A 28 5.12 -16.44 12.01
N ARG A 29 5.21 -17.76 12.25
CA ARG A 29 4.14 -18.55 12.91
C ARG A 29 2.72 -18.36 12.32
N GLN A 30 2.60 -18.35 10.99
CA GLN A 30 1.34 -18.15 10.22
C GLN A 30 0.75 -16.73 10.26
N LYS A 31 1.43 -15.77 10.88
CA LYS A 31 1.07 -14.35 10.83
C LYS A 31 2.23 -13.54 10.25
N GLU A 32 1.91 -12.38 9.70
CA GLU A 32 2.90 -11.44 9.21
C GLU A 32 3.31 -10.50 10.32
N HIS A 33 4.62 -10.36 10.53
CA HIS A 33 5.22 -9.52 11.55
C HIS A 33 6.00 -8.39 10.91
N PHE A 34 5.73 -7.17 11.36
CA PHE A 34 6.46 -5.98 10.95
C PHE A 34 7.54 -5.63 11.97
N SER A 35 8.71 -5.33 11.45
CA SER A 35 9.77 -4.67 12.18
C SER A 35 10.17 -3.39 11.49
N PHE A 36 10.57 -2.39 12.25
CA PHE A 36 10.91 -1.08 11.72
C PHE A 36 12.19 -0.58 12.33
N SER A 37 13.02 0.08 11.53
CA SER A 37 14.22 0.77 12.01
C SER A 37 14.22 2.19 11.46
N TYR A 38 14.31 3.18 12.34
CA TYR A 38 14.51 4.56 11.93
C TYR A 38 15.86 4.73 11.24
N ASP A 39 15.90 5.59 10.24
CA ASP A 39 17.14 6.00 9.62
C ASP A 39 17.97 6.87 10.58
N THR A 40 19.29 6.78 10.49
CA THR A 40 20.18 7.53 11.40
C THR A 40 20.10 9.03 11.13
N ASP A 41 19.97 9.43 9.87
CA ASP A 41 19.85 10.84 9.48
C ASP A 41 18.49 11.39 9.91
N TRP A 42 17.43 10.56 9.88
CA TRP A 42 16.14 10.92 10.47
C TRP A 42 16.25 11.20 11.96
N LEU A 43 16.90 10.32 12.73
CA LEU A 43 17.04 10.49 14.19
C LEU A 43 17.87 11.72 14.58
N GLN A 44 18.79 12.16 13.72
CA GLN A 44 19.62 13.35 13.93
C GLN A 44 19.01 14.63 13.36
N SER A 45 17.96 14.49 12.55
CA SER A 45 17.26 15.59 11.90
C SER A 45 16.49 16.45 12.90
N PRO A 46 16.37 17.77 12.69
CA PRO A 46 15.49 18.62 13.49
C PRO A 46 14.00 18.26 13.35
N TYR A 47 13.66 17.43 12.35
CA TYR A 47 12.30 16.96 12.09
C TYR A 47 12.02 15.57 12.69
N ALA A 48 12.99 15.00 13.43
CA ALA A 48 12.85 13.70 14.08
C ALA A 48 11.60 13.68 14.97
N GLN A 49 10.61 12.89 14.58
CA GLN A 49 9.41 12.67 15.38
C GLN A 49 8.97 11.21 15.35
N GLN A 50 8.29 10.82 16.43
CA GLN A 50 7.72 9.49 16.58
C GLN A 50 6.54 9.35 15.61
N ILE A 51 6.65 8.44 14.63
CA ILE A 51 5.60 8.23 13.61
C ILE A 51 4.48 7.29 14.07
N ASP A 52 4.75 6.48 15.09
CA ASP A 52 3.79 5.57 15.72
C ASP A 52 4.06 5.56 17.23
N PRO A 53 3.03 5.58 18.10
CA PRO A 53 3.22 5.52 19.55
C PRO A 53 4.12 4.37 20.06
N GLU A 54 4.19 3.26 19.33
CA GLU A 54 5.03 2.10 19.67
C GLU A 54 6.47 2.20 19.12
N LEU A 55 6.77 3.17 18.25
CA LEU A 55 8.09 3.36 17.62
C LEU A 55 8.90 4.46 18.30
N ASN A 56 9.73 4.08 19.28
CA ASN A 56 10.55 5.02 20.03
C ASN A 56 11.73 5.55 19.19
N LEU A 57 12.20 6.77 19.45
CA LEU A 57 13.26 7.41 18.66
C LEU A 57 14.66 6.90 19.02
N TYR A 58 14.97 5.66 18.64
CA TYR A 58 16.30 5.09 18.77
C TYR A 58 16.68 4.24 17.55
N SER A 59 17.99 4.06 17.37
CA SER A 59 18.57 3.27 16.27
C SER A 59 18.43 1.77 16.52
N GLY A 60 18.12 1.00 15.48
CA GLY A 60 18.00 -0.45 15.57
C GLY A 60 16.59 -0.91 15.25
N GLU A 61 16.43 -2.23 15.19
CA GLU A 61 15.18 -2.85 14.79
C GLU A 61 14.20 -2.89 15.97
N GLN A 62 13.00 -2.37 15.74
CA GLN A 62 11.90 -2.34 16.68
C GLN A 62 10.81 -3.28 16.19
N HIS A 63 10.11 -3.89 17.12
CA HIS A 63 9.02 -4.83 16.86
C HIS A 63 7.79 -4.34 17.61
N GLY A 64 6.61 -4.47 17.00
CA GLY A 64 5.35 -4.15 17.65
C GLY A 64 5.16 -4.98 18.93
N GLU A 65 4.46 -4.41 19.90
CA GLU A 65 4.04 -5.17 21.08
C GLU A 65 2.86 -6.09 20.71
N ASP A 66 2.86 -7.32 21.22
CA ASP A 66 1.86 -8.37 20.91
C ASP A 66 1.84 -8.91 19.46
N ASP A 67 0.74 -9.57 19.10
CA ASP A 67 0.41 -10.15 17.80
C ASP A 67 -0.06 -9.09 16.77
N LYS A 68 0.15 -7.79 17.03
CA LYS A 68 -0.33 -6.67 16.21
C LYS A 68 0.86 -5.90 15.62
N ASN A 69 0.72 -5.51 14.35
CA ASN A 69 1.71 -4.68 13.67
C ASN A 69 1.50 -3.18 13.99
N PHE A 70 2.52 -2.35 13.72
CA PHE A 70 2.46 -0.90 13.92
C PHE A 70 1.28 -0.28 13.16
N ARG A 71 0.49 0.53 13.87
CA ARG A 71 -0.79 1.04 13.36
C ARG A 71 -0.56 2.03 12.23
N ILE A 72 0.51 2.82 12.27
CA ILE A 72 0.82 3.78 11.21
C ILE A 72 0.87 3.14 9.81
N PHE A 73 1.36 1.89 9.71
CA PHE A 73 1.39 1.16 8.44
C PHE A 73 0.04 0.51 8.12
N LEU A 74 -0.71 0.08 9.14
CA LEU A 74 -2.04 -0.51 8.95
C LEU A 74 -3.09 0.55 8.55
N ASP A 75 -2.96 1.78 9.05
CA ASP A 75 -3.81 2.91 8.69
C ASP A 75 -3.58 3.35 7.23
N SER A 76 -2.40 3.05 6.69
CA SER A 76 -2.03 3.24 5.29
C SER A 76 -2.51 2.10 4.37
N CYS A 77 -3.05 1.01 4.93
CA CYS A 77 -3.59 -0.10 4.14
C CYS A 77 -5.00 0.23 3.63
N PRO A 78 -5.44 -0.41 2.52
CA PRO A 78 -6.79 -0.22 2.01
C PRO A 78 -7.83 -0.77 2.99
N ASP A 79 -9.02 -0.19 2.91
CA ASP A 79 -10.19 -0.64 3.67
C ASP A 79 -10.70 -2.02 3.19
N ARG A 80 -11.83 -2.46 3.75
CA ARG A 80 -12.41 -3.76 3.41
C ARG A 80 -12.75 -3.89 1.91
N TRP A 81 -13.19 -2.80 1.28
CA TRP A 81 -13.57 -2.80 -0.12
C TRP A 81 -12.33 -2.79 -1.03
N GLY A 82 -11.35 -1.94 -0.75
CA GLY A 82 -10.07 -1.94 -1.47
C GLY A 82 -9.35 -3.30 -1.39
N ARG A 83 -9.35 -3.95 -0.22
CA ARG A 83 -8.82 -5.31 -0.06
C ARG A 83 -9.57 -6.34 -0.91
N LEU A 84 -10.90 -6.21 -1.03
CA LEU A 84 -11.72 -7.08 -1.88
C LEU A 84 -11.35 -6.90 -3.36
N LEU A 85 -11.22 -5.66 -3.83
CA LEU A 85 -10.82 -5.37 -5.20
C LEU A 85 -9.43 -5.93 -5.52
N MET A 86 -8.46 -5.75 -4.61
CA MET A 86 -7.12 -6.30 -4.76
C MET A 86 -7.10 -7.84 -4.84
N LYS A 87 -7.89 -8.53 -4.00
CA LYS A 87 -8.05 -9.99 -4.05
C LYS A 87 -8.63 -10.44 -5.39
N ARG A 88 -9.63 -9.73 -5.91
CA ARG A 88 -10.26 -10.03 -7.20
C ARG A 88 -9.27 -9.83 -8.36
N ARG A 89 -8.46 -8.76 -8.32
CA ARG A 89 -7.41 -8.49 -9.31
C ARG A 89 -6.39 -9.62 -9.33
N GLU A 90 -5.91 -10.04 -8.16
CA GLU A 90 -4.98 -11.16 -8.02
C GLU A 90 -5.57 -12.48 -8.54
N ALA A 91 -6.87 -12.74 -8.30
CA ALA A 91 -7.53 -13.92 -8.84
C ALA A 91 -7.57 -13.92 -10.38
N ILE A 92 -7.84 -12.77 -11.00
CA ILE A 92 -7.85 -12.62 -12.46
C ILE A 92 -6.44 -12.83 -13.03
N HIS A 93 -5.43 -12.14 -12.49
CA HIS A 93 -4.04 -12.29 -12.93
C HIS A 93 -3.54 -13.73 -12.78
N ALA A 94 -3.84 -14.36 -11.64
CA ALA A 94 -3.46 -15.75 -11.39
C ALA A 94 -4.05 -16.70 -12.44
N ARG A 95 -5.30 -16.51 -12.86
CA ARG A 95 -5.90 -17.32 -13.91
C ARG A 95 -5.28 -17.08 -15.28
N GLN A 96 -5.04 -15.82 -15.64
CA GLN A 96 -4.34 -15.46 -16.89
C GLN A 96 -2.94 -16.08 -16.96
N GLU A 97 -2.24 -16.08 -15.83
CA GLU A 97 -0.92 -16.71 -15.67
C GLU A 97 -0.98 -18.24 -15.42
N GLN A 98 -2.17 -18.85 -15.46
CA GLN A 98 -2.41 -20.28 -15.20
C GLN A 98 -1.82 -20.79 -13.87
N ARG A 99 -1.82 -19.95 -12.84
CA ARG A 99 -1.34 -20.24 -11.49
C ARG A 99 -2.46 -20.17 -10.47
N ARG A 100 -2.20 -20.69 -9.26
CA ARG A 100 -3.10 -20.49 -8.13
C ARG A 100 -3.00 -19.02 -7.64
N PRO A 101 -4.13 -18.40 -7.25
CA PRO A 101 -4.10 -17.08 -6.59
C PRO A 101 -3.25 -17.14 -5.33
N ARG A 102 -2.42 -16.12 -5.14
CA ARG A 102 -1.63 -15.93 -3.92
C ARG A 102 -2.55 -15.40 -2.82
N VAL A 103 -2.26 -15.79 -1.59
CA VAL A 103 -2.87 -15.16 -0.41
C VAL A 103 -2.09 -13.88 -0.14
N LEU A 104 -2.74 -12.73 -0.30
CA LEU A 104 -2.15 -11.42 -0.04
C LEU A 104 -1.98 -11.20 1.47
N SER A 105 -0.78 -10.81 1.89
CA SER A 105 -0.50 -10.38 3.27
C SER A 105 -0.71 -8.88 3.47
N GLU A 106 -0.55 -8.38 4.69
CA GLU A 106 -0.62 -6.94 5.00
C GLU A 106 0.41 -6.13 4.22
N ILE A 107 1.63 -6.64 4.01
CA ILE A 107 2.60 -5.94 3.16
C ILE A 107 2.12 -5.87 1.71
N ASP A 108 1.46 -6.89 1.18
CA ASP A 108 0.91 -6.84 -0.18
C ASP A 108 -0.22 -5.82 -0.29
N TYR A 109 -1.06 -5.69 0.74
CA TYR A 109 -2.09 -4.66 0.79
C TYR A 109 -1.51 -3.27 0.91
N LEU A 110 -0.54 -3.06 1.80
CA LEU A 110 0.17 -1.79 1.93
C LEU A 110 0.77 -1.41 0.58
N LEU A 111 1.48 -2.34 -0.06
CA LEU A 111 2.25 -2.06 -1.26
C LEU A 111 1.41 -1.98 -2.54
N GLY A 112 0.15 -2.43 -2.51
CA GLY A 112 -0.71 -2.47 -3.69
C GLY A 112 -1.71 -1.31 -3.79
N VAL A 113 -1.63 -0.34 -2.88
CA VAL A 113 -2.32 0.95 -2.95
C VAL A 113 -1.44 1.97 -3.65
N TYR A 114 -2.04 2.72 -4.56
CA TYR A 114 -1.38 3.83 -5.27
C TYR A 114 -0.92 4.92 -4.30
N ASP A 115 0.33 5.36 -4.44
CA ASP A 115 0.98 6.22 -3.45
C ASP A 115 0.28 7.57 -3.25
N LEU A 116 -0.19 8.25 -4.31
CA LEU A 116 -0.86 9.56 -4.17
C LEU A 116 -2.26 9.51 -3.55
N HIS A 117 -2.92 8.34 -3.55
CA HIS A 117 -4.29 8.19 -3.01
C HIS A 117 -4.33 7.48 -1.68
N ARG A 118 -3.17 7.09 -1.17
CA ARG A 118 -3.02 6.53 0.15
C ARG A 118 -3.38 7.57 1.20
N ALA A 119 -4.14 7.14 2.21
CA ALA A 119 -4.34 7.94 3.41
C ALA A 119 -3.08 7.91 4.29
N GLY A 120 -2.67 9.08 4.78
CA GLY A 120 -1.51 9.23 5.66
C GLY A 120 -0.46 10.17 5.06
N ALA A 121 0.62 10.38 5.80
CA ALA A 121 1.70 11.30 5.44
C ALA A 121 3.02 10.57 5.13
N LEU A 122 2.94 9.24 4.91
CA LEU A 122 4.09 8.39 4.60
C LEU A 122 3.98 7.84 3.18
N ARG A 123 5.12 7.82 2.50
CA ARG A 123 5.30 7.28 1.16
C ARG A 123 6.26 6.09 1.21
N PHE A 124 6.15 5.18 0.26
CA PHE A 124 6.88 3.92 0.32
C PHE A 124 7.66 3.64 -0.97
N LYS A 125 8.82 3.01 -0.84
CA LYS A 125 9.59 2.50 -1.99
C LYS A 125 10.05 1.06 -1.75
N ARG A 126 10.19 0.29 -2.83
CA ARG A 126 10.84 -1.04 -2.78
C ARG A 126 12.36 -0.96 -2.95
N GLU A 127 12.82 0.07 -3.63
CA GLU A 127 14.23 0.34 -3.91
C GLU A 127 14.51 1.81 -3.56
N MET A 128 15.67 2.10 -2.95
CA MET A 128 15.99 3.44 -2.45
C MET A 128 15.90 4.51 -3.57
N ASP A 129 16.54 4.22 -4.70
CA ASP A 129 16.58 5.07 -5.89
C ASP A 129 15.43 4.77 -6.86
N GLY A 130 14.50 3.89 -6.47
CA GLY A 130 13.33 3.55 -7.25
C GLY A 130 12.23 4.62 -7.17
N PRO A 131 11.20 4.50 -8.03
CA PRO A 131 9.99 5.27 -7.85
C PRO A 131 9.32 4.91 -6.50
N PHE A 132 8.54 5.85 -5.97
CA PHE A 132 7.48 5.52 -5.01
C PHE A 132 6.52 4.48 -5.60
N LEU A 133 5.73 3.87 -4.73
CA LEU A 133 4.82 2.81 -5.15
C LEU A 133 3.76 3.32 -6.11
N ASP A 134 3.85 2.86 -7.35
CA ASP A 134 2.88 3.16 -8.39
C ASP A 134 2.79 4.68 -8.64
N ASN A 135 3.71 5.17 -9.48
CA ASN A 135 3.92 6.59 -9.77
C ASN A 135 3.49 6.96 -11.19
N ASP A 136 2.59 6.20 -11.82
CA ASP A 136 2.20 6.52 -13.19
C ASP A 136 1.37 7.81 -13.20
N GLU A 137 1.95 8.92 -13.66
CA GLU A 137 1.30 10.23 -13.78
C GLU A 137 0.09 10.22 -14.74
N ARG A 138 -0.05 9.18 -15.57
CA ARG A 138 -1.23 8.98 -16.42
C ARG A 138 -2.44 8.49 -15.63
N LEU A 139 -2.23 8.12 -14.37
CA LEU A 139 -3.19 7.53 -13.45
C LEU A 139 -3.54 8.50 -12.31
N THR A 140 -3.58 9.81 -12.58
CA THR A 140 -4.08 10.80 -11.59
C THR A 140 -5.54 10.54 -11.24
N ALA A 141 -5.99 11.01 -10.07
CA ALA A 141 -7.38 10.89 -9.62
C ALA A 141 -8.37 11.07 -10.78
N PRO A 142 -9.35 10.16 -10.94
CA PRO A 142 -10.26 10.19 -12.08
C PRO A 142 -10.98 11.53 -12.17
N PRO A 143 -11.12 12.10 -13.38
CA PRO A 143 -11.76 13.39 -13.54
C PRO A 143 -13.19 13.31 -13.00
N LEU A 144 -13.71 14.40 -12.43
CA LEU A 144 -15.08 14.42 -11.88
C LEU A 144 -16.14 13.93 -12.88
N SER A 145 -15.87 14.07 -14.19
CA SER A 145 -16.70 13.57 -15.28
C SER A 145 -16.84 12.05 -15.34
N SER A 146 -15.88 11.27 -14.82
CA SER A 146 -15.97 9.80 -14.81
C SER A 146 -16.61 9.24 -13.54
N LEU A 147 -17.04 10.09 -12.58
CA LEU A 147 -17.72 9.63 -11.36
C LEU A 147 -18.91 8.72 -11.62
N ARG A 148 -19.72 9.03 -12.65
CA ARG A 148 -20.89 8.22 -13.01
C ARG A 148 -20.50 6.86 -13.56
N GLU A 149 -19.40 6.81 -14.31
CA GLU A 149 -18.85 5.56 -14.84
C GLU A 149 -18.29 4.73 -13.69
N LEU A 150 -17.55 5.34 -12.76
CA LEU A 150 -17.02 4.68 -11.56
C LEU A 150 -18.12 4.16 -10.64
N GLU A 151 -19.18 4.94 -10.41
CA GLU A 151 -20.37 4.48 -9.67
C GLU A 151 -20.99 3.24 -10.33
N TYR A 152 -21.18 3.29 -11.65
CA TYR A 152 -21.71 2.16 -12.39
C TYR A 152 -20.81 0.93 -12.29
N ALA A 153 -19.50 1.09 -12.49
CA ALA A 153 -18.53 0.01 -12.34
C ALA A 153 -18.51 -0.57 -10.92
N ALA A 154 -18.59 0.27 -9.89
CA ALA A 154 -18.67 -0.18 -8.50
C ALA A 154 -19.92 -1.06 -8.29
N GLY A 155 -21.09 -0.62 -8.78
CA GLY A 155 -22.31 -1.42 -8.73
C GLY A 155 -22.19 -2.75 -9.47
N GLN A 156 -21.63 -2.74 -10.69
CA GLN A 156 -21.43 -3.98 -11.45
C GLN A 156 -20.46 -4.95 -10.77
N VAL A 157 -19.39 -4.44 -10.16
CA VAL A 157 -18.41 -5.27 -9.44
C VAL A 157 -19.01 -5.83 -8.14
N GLU A 158 -19.96 -5.14 -7.52
CA GLU A 158 -20.66 -5.65 -6.33
C GLU A 158 -21.73 -6.69 -6.66
N GLU A 159 -22.55 -6.42 -7.67
CA GLU A 159 -23.67 -7.28 -8.07
C GLU A 159 -23.23 -8.50 -8.88
N ASN A 160 -22.18 -8.34 -9.70
CA ASN A 160 -21.71 -9.34 -10.64
C ASN A 160 -20.36 -9.88 -10.16
N ALA A 161 -20.28 -11.20 -9.94
CA ALA A 161 -19.05 -11.87 -9.51
C ALA A 161 -18.42 -12.70 -10.64
N ASP A 162 -18.95 -12.60 -11.86
CA ASP A 162 -18.42 -13.32 -13.00
C ASP A 162 -17.12 -12.69 -13.50
N SER A 163 -16.03 -13.28 -13.05
CA SER A 163 -14.68 -12.88 -13.38
C SER A 163 -14.22 -13.26 -14.79
N ASP A 164 -15.02 -14.04 -15.54
CA ASP A 164 -14.71 -14.40 -16.92
C ASP A 164 -15.34 -13.42 -17.93
N ASP A 165 -16.19 -12.50 -17.46
CA ASP A 165 -16.74 -11.40 -18.26
C ASP A 165 -15.65 -10.35 -18.56
N PRO A 166 -15.35 -10.05 -19.84
CA PRO A 166 -14.44 -8.99 -20.22
C PRO A 166 -14.81 -7.62 -19.65
N ASP A 167 -16.11 -7.32 -19.53
CA ASP A 167 -16.59 -6.05 -18.97
C ASP A 167 -16.32 -5.98 -17.46
N TYR A 168 -16.42 -7.11 -16.75
CA TYR A 168 -16.03 -7.19 -15.33
C TYR A 168 -14.54 -6.90 -15.12
N VAL A 169 -13.67 -7.48 -15.96
CA VAL A 169 -12.23 -7.20 -15.89
C VAL A 169 -11.97 -5.71 -16.14
N LYS A 170 -12.68 -5.12 -17.11
CA LYS A 170 -12.59 -3.69 -17.41
C LYS A 170 -13.04 -2.83 -16.22
N TRP A 171 -14.19 -3.10 -15.61
CA TRP A 171 -14.69 -2.35 -14.45
C TRP A 171 -13.77 -2.49 -13.25
N LEU A 172 -13.24 -3.69 -12.98
CA LEU A 172 -12.29 -3.88 -11.90
C LEU A 172 -10.99 -3.13 -12.15
N ALA A 173 -10.49 -3.12 -13.39
CA ALA A 173 -9.35 -2.31 -13.77
C ALA A 173 -9.65 -0.82 -13.59
N MET A 174 -10.86 -0.37 -13.90
CA MET A 174 -11.35 0.99 -13.70
C MET A 174 -11.27 1.43 -12.23
N LEU A 175 -11.75 0.58 -11.32
CA LEU A 175 -11.77 0.87 -9.88
C LEU A 175 -10.40 0.74 -9.21
N MET A 176 -9.52 -0.09 -9.77
CA MET A 176 -8.16 -0.31 -9.26
C MET A 176 -7.13 0.63 -9.86
N SER A 177 -7.41 1.16 -11.06
CA SER A 177 -6.59 2.17 -11.70
C SER A 177 -7.07 3.53 -11.20
N PRO A 178 -6.21 4.30 -10.54
CA PRO A 178 -6.55 5.68 -10.30
C PRO A 178 -6.62 6.38 -11.66
N GLY A 179 -7.74 6.99 -12.01
CA GLY A 179 -7.81 7.76 -13.26
C GLY A 179 -8.47 7.11 -14.47
N SER A 180 -9.57 6.39 -14.30
CA SER A 180 -10.45 6.00 -15.42
C SER A 180 -11.72 6.83 -15.49
#